data_AF-A0A382QEH7-F1
#
_entry.id   AF-A0A382QEH7-F1
#
_cell.length_a   1.000
_cell.length_b   1.000
_cell.length_c   1.000
_cell.angle_alpha   90.00
_cell.angle_beta   90.00
_cell.angle_gamma   90.00
#
_symmetry.space_group_name_H-M   'P 1'
#
loop_
_entity.id
_entity.type
_entity.pdbx_description
1 polymer ?
#
loop_
_entity_poly.entity_id
_entity_poly.type
_entity_poly.pdbx_seq_one_letter_code
_entity_poly.pdbx_strand_id
1 'polypeptide(L)'
;MEKQEKPKNKKLIKSGQNFLGILNDIKRRPEDAARELEVSLDEINSILSGKKELSADIVAKATKIWPVNARDFYVIHDDCPQGIKIMRSEESKQSSRIMERAGYSYYEYRDTAMSKIAPFRPEWIMELCFVDDDDPKNKLVQWNNGHFLHQFTYFIGEVNFYYIDSDGGKKVAVMNTGDSMYITPFVSHSFASRNGAKQPGLILALTYGNKITGDTQQELSTLSNLGQEFALDFSTIEKATSVLIKYFREISSLSLDEISKRTDIPTNKIIEFESGKTIPSNIDLQNLAKALTANLRDLLPNDK
;
A
#
# COMPACT_ATOMS: atom_id res chain seq x y z
N MET A 1 11.29 -47.74 -16.49
CA MET A 1 10.47 -46.60 -16.95
C MET A 1 9.74 -46.05 -15.73
N GLU A 2 10.39 -45.14 -15.01
CA GLU A 2 9.70 -44.34 -14.00
C GLU A 2 8.63 -43.52 -14.72
N LYS A 3 7.38 -43.69 -14.31
CA LYS A 3 6.29 -42.80 -14.74
C LYS A 3 6.66 -41.41 -14.25
N GLN A 4 7.08 -40.54 -15.17
CA GLN A 4 7.10 -39.10 -14.92
C GLN A 4 5.69 -38.71 -14.47
N GLU A 5 5.54 -38.41 -13.18
CA GLU A 5 4.32 -37.80 -12.66
C GLU A 5 4.06 -36.55 -13.49
N LYS A 6 2.88 -36.47 -14.12
CA LYS A 6 2.41 -35.23 -14.76
C LYS A 6 2.63 -34.09 -13.75
N PRO A 7 3.21 -32.96 -14.14
CA PRO A 7 3.44 -31.85 -13.22
C PRO A 7 2.09 -31.49 -12.60
N LYS A 8 1.92 -31.77 -11.30
CA LYS A 8 0.71 -31.37 -10.57
C LYS A 8 0.52 -29.88 -10.80
N ASN A 9 -0.70 -29.47 -11.10
CA ASN A 9 -1.02 -28.07 -11.35
C ASN A 9 -0.76 -27.28 -10.04
N LYS A 10 0.42 -26.66 -9.91
CA LYS A 10 0.88 -25.96 -8.70
C LYS A 10 -0.15 -24.92 -8.22
N LYS A 11 -0.88 -24.31 -9.16
CA LYS A 11 -1.98 -23.38 -8.87
C LYS A 11 -3.12 -24.06 -8.10
N LEU A 12 -3.56 -25.23 -8.55
CA LEU A 12 -4.63 -25.98 -7.88
C LEU A 12 -4.19 -26.51 -6.51
N ILE A 13 -2.94 -26.95 -6.36
CA ILE A 13 -2.41 -27.32 -5.04
C ILE A 13 -2.47 -26.13 -4.09
N LYS A 14 -1.98 -24.96 -4.51
CA LYS A 14 -2.00 -23.74 -3.69
C LYS A 14 -3.43 -23.33 -3.32
N SER A 15 -4.36 -23.40 -4.27
CA SER A 15 -5.77 -23.13 -4.03
C SER A 15 -6.40 -24.12 -3.05
N GLY A 16 -6.11 -25.43 -3.18
CA GLY A 16 -6.56 -26.47 -2.25
C GLY A 16 -6.01 -26.30 -0.85
N GLN A 17 -4.72 -25.96 -0.72
CA GLN A 17 -4.07 -25.63 0.56
C GLN A 17 -4.66 -24.38 1.21
N ASN A 18 -4.96 -23.35 0.42
CA ASN A 18 -5.64 -22.15 0.89
C ASN A 18 -7.04 -22.49 1.42
N PHE A 19 -7.82 -23.27 0.67
CA PHE A 19 -9.14 -23.72 1.11
C PHE A 19 -9.06 -24.57 2.39
N LEU A 20 -8.06 -25.46 2.49
CA LEU A 20 -7.80 -26.22 3.72
C LEU A 20 -7.50 -25.31 4.92
N GLY A 21 -6.70 -24.26 4.71
CA GLY A 21 -6.41 -23.25 5.74
C GLY A 21 -7.69 -22.61 6.27
N ILE A 22 -8.57 -22.13 5.36
CA ILE A 22 -9.87 -21.56 5.72
C ILE A 22 -10.67 -22.55 6.57
N LEU A 23 -10.82 -23.81 6.13
CA LEU A 23 -11.58 -24.82 6.89
C LEU A 23 -11.00 -25.06 8.29
N ASN A 24 -9.67 -25.11 8.42
CA ASN A 24 -9.00 -25.30 9.70
C ASN A 24 -9.23 -24.13 10.67
N ASP A 25 -9.26 -22.90 10.15
CA ASP A 25 -9.48 -21.70 10.96
C ASP A 25 -10.88 -21.70 11.57
N ILE A 26 -11.89 -22.08 10.77
CA ILE A 26 -13.29 -22.20 11.22
C ILE A 26 -13.64 -23.59 11.78
N LYS A 27 -12.64 -24.45 12.06
CA LYS A 27 -12.79 -25.78 12.69
C LYS A 27 -13.77 -26.70 11.96
N ARG A 28 -13.71 -26.72 10.63
CA ARG A 28 -14.51 -27.61 9.78
C ARG A 28 -13.66 -28.75 9.24
N ARG A 29 -14.11 -29.99 9.45
CA ARG A 29 -13.55 -31.15 8.75
C ARG A 29 -14.14 -31.23 7.34
N PRO A 30 -13.54 -31.98 6.41
CA PRO A 30 -14.10 -32.16 5.06
C PRO A 30 -15.57 -32.60 5.05
N GLU A 31 -15.98 -33.48 5.98
CA GLU A 31 -17.37 -33.93 6.13
C GLU A 31 -18.33 -32.83 6.62
N ASP A 32 -17.84 -31.89 7.43
CA ASP A 32 -18.63 -30.77 7.89
C ASP A 32 -18.82 -29.76 6.75
N ALA A 33 -17.76 -29.45 6.01
CA ALA A 33 -17.81 -28.59 4.83
C ALA A 33 -18.72 -29.16 3.74
N ALA A 34 -18.62 -30.45 3.43
CA ALA A 34 -19.47 -31.12 2.46
C ALA A 34 -20.96 -31.01 2.82
N ARG A 35 -21.29 -31.30 4.08
CA ARG A 35 -22.67 -31.22 4.60
C ARG A 35 -23.22 -29.79 4.57
N GLU A 36 -22.45 -28.82 5.06
CA GLU A 36 -22.89 -27.42 5.16
C GLU A 36 -22.99 -26.71 3.80
N LEU A 37 -22.13 -27.06 2.85
CA LEU A 37 -22.11 -26.49 1.49
C LEU A 37 -22.94 -27.30 0.48
N GLU A 38 -23.63 -28.36 0.94
CA GLU A 38 -24.46 -29.23 0.10
C GLU A 38 -23.71 -29.76 -1.14
N VAL A 39 -22.49 -30.24 -0.92
CA VAL A 39 -21.65 -30.88 -1.94
C VAL A 39 -21.13 -32.23 -1.44
N SER A 40 -20.61 -33.06 -2.33
CA SER A 40 -20.08 -34.37 -1.92
C SER A 40 -18.75 -34.23 -1.16
N LEU A 41 -18.51 -35.15 -0.23
CA LEU A 41 -17.21 -35.26 0.45
C LEU A 41 -16.06 -35.46 -0.55
N ASP A 42 -16.30 -36.23 -1.61
CA ASP A 42 -15.32 -36.45 -2.69
C ASP A 42 -14.98 -35.17 -3.45
N GLU A 43 -15.97 -34.29 -3.64
CA GLU A 43 -15.75 -32.98 -4.26
C GLU A 43 -14.86 -32.10 -3.39
N ILE A 44 -15.15 -32.01 -2.09
CA ILE A 44 -14.31 -31.29 -1.12
C ILE A 44 -12.88 -31.86 -1.15
N ASN A 45 -12.71 -33.18 -0.99
CA ASN A 45 -11.39 -33.81 -0.99
C ASN A 45 -10.63 -33.64 -2.31
N SER A 46 -11.34 -33.59 -3.44
CA SER A 46 -10.74 -33.34 -4.75
C SER A 46 -10.22 -31.90 -4.87
N ILE A 47 -10.91 -30.92 -4.30
CA ILE A 47 -10.44 -29.53 -4.23
C ILE A 47 -9.24 -29.42 -3.29
N LEU A 48 -9.34 -29.97 -2.08
CA LEU A 48 -8.27 -29.91 -1.07
C LEU A 48 -6.96 -30.56 -1.56
N SER A 49 -7.06 -31.64 -2.33
CA SER A 49 -5.90 -32.32 -2.93
C SER A 49 -5.37 -31.66 -4.21
N GLY A 50 -5.98 -30.56 -4.68
CA GLY A 50 -5.60 -29.86 -5.90
C GLY A 50 -5.91 -30.63 -7.19
N LYS A 51 -6.83 -31.60 -7.14
CA LYS A 51 -7.31 -32.36 -8.31
C LYS A 51 -8.43 -31.63 -9.05
N LYS A 52 -9.23 -30.82 -8.32
CA LYS A 52 -10.35 -30.03 -8.86
C LYS A 52 -10.19 -28.56 -8.47
N GLU A 53 -10.62 -27.66 -9.36
CA GLU A 53 -10.72 -26.23 -9.04
C GLU A 53 -11.89 -25.96 -8.10
N LEU A 54 -11.70 -25.03 -7.18
CA LEU A 54 -12.76 -24.54 -6.31
C LEU A 54 -13.76 -23.72 -7.13
N SER A 55 -15.02 -24.13 -7.16
CA SER A 55 -16.05 -23.50 -7.99
C SER A 55 -16.58 -22.21 -7.35
N ALA A 56 -17.04 -21.27 -8.18
CA ALA A 56 -17.71 -20.05 -7.71
C ALA A 56 -19.00 -20.33 -6.93
N ASP A 57 -19.70 -21.44 -7.23
CA ASP A 57 -20.87 -21.89 -6.47
C ASP A 57 -20.51 -22.24 -5.03
N ILE A 58 -19.44 -23.02 -4.82
CA ILE A 58 -18.94 -23.34 -3.48
C ILE A 58 -18.53 -22.07 -2.73
N VAL A 59 -17.84 -21.14 -3.40
CA VAL A 59 -17.47 -19.85 -2.81
C VAL A 59 -18.71 -19.07 -2.37
N ALA A 60 -19.72 -18.95 -3.24
CA ALA A 60 -20.96 -18.22 -2.95
C ALA A 60 -21.74 -18.84 -1.78
N LYS A 61 -21.81 -20.18 -1.71
CA LYS A 61 -22.40 -20.90 -0.57
C LYS A 61 -21.61 -20.64 0.71
N ALA A 62 -20.29 -20.74 0.66
CA ALA A 62 -19.42 -20.52 1.81
C ALA A 62 -19.55 -19.11 2.37
N THR A 63 -19.49 -18.08 1.53
CA THR A 63 -19.63 -16.67 1.97
C THR A 63 -21.00 -16.33 2.53
N LYS A 64 -22.01 -17.16 2.26
CA LYS A 64 -23.36 -16.98 2.81
C LYS A 64 -23.51 -17.51 4.23
N ILE A 65 -22.78 -18.58 4.59
CA ILE A 65 -22.97 -19.28 5.87
C ILE A 65 -21.76 -19.20 6.81
N TRP A 66 -20.58 -18.86 6.29
CA TRP A 66 -19.35 -18.70 7.07
C TRP A 66 -18.90 -17.23 7.07
N PRO A 67 -18.20 -16.80 8.13
CA PRO A 67 -17.68 -15.43 8.24
C PRO A 67 -16.39 -15.26 7.41
N VAL A 68 -16.50 -15.48 6.11
CA VAL A 68 -15.40 -15.42 5.13
C VAL A 68 -15.83 -14.60 3.92
N ASN A 69 -14.88 -13.98 3.23
CA ASN A 69 -15.11 -13.19 2.04
C ASN A 69 -14.77 -13.98 0.78
N ALA A 70 -15.41 -13.63 -0.35
CA ALA A 70 -15.13 -14.30 -1.62
C ALA A 70 -13.64 -14.23 -2.01
N ARG A 71 -12.99 -13.11 -1.70
CA ARG A 71 -11.57 -12.88 -1.99
C ARG A 71 -10.64 -13.87 -1.28
N ASP A 72 -11.04 -14.40 -0.12
CA ASP A 72 -10.22 -15.28 0.71
C ASP A 72 -9.95 -16.61 -0.02
N PHE A 73 -10.82 -16.97 -0.97
CA PHE A 73 -10.71 -18.20 -1.77
C PHE A 73 -9.81 -18.06 -3.01
N TYR A 74 -9.46 -16.83 -3.41
CA TYR A 74 -8.71 -16.58 -4.64
C TYR A 74 -7.26 -16.23 -4.35
N VAL A 75 -6.37 -17.19 -4.57
CA VAL A 75 -4.93 -17.01 -4.38
C VAL A 75 -4.29 -16.16 -5.48
N ILE A 76 -3.28 -15.37 -5.12
CA ILE A 76 -2.47 -14.61 -6.07
C ILE A 76 -1.80 -15.57 -7.06
N HIS A 77 -1.95 -15.25 -8.36
CA HIS A 77 -1.35 -15.98 -9.46
C HIS A 77 0.13 -15.61 -9.61
N ASP A 78 1.00 -16.61 -9.56
CA ASP A 78 2.42 -16.44 -9.85
C ASP A 78 2.63 -16.28 -11.36
N ASP A 79 2.95 -15.06 -11.78
CA ASP A 79 3.33 -14.72 -13.15
C ASP A 79 4.85 -14.50 -13.31
N CYS A 80 5.65 -14.94 -12.34
CA CYS A 80 7.10 -14.85 -12.30
C CYS A 80 7.75 -16.19 -11.85
N PRO A 81 7.46 -17.33 -12.49
CA PRO A 81 7.87 -18.65 -12.00
C PRO A 81 9.39 -18.91 -12.03
N GLN A 82 10.15 -18.07 -12.76
CA GLN A 82 11.61 -18.12 -12.84
C GLN A 82 12.30 -17.19 -11.83
N GLY A 83 11.53 -16.46 -11.00
CA GLY A 83 12.04 -15.50 -10.03
C GLY A 83 12.38 -14.12 -10.61
N ILE A 84 12.54 -14.01 -11.93
CA ILE A 84 12.75 -12.74 -12.64
C ILE A 84 11.78 -12.66 -13.83
N LYS A 85 11.11 -11.51 -13.97
CA LYS A 85 10.22 -11.20 -15.10
C LYS A 85 10.79 -10.00 -15.86
N ILE A 86 10.98 -10.16 -17.16
CA ILE A 86 11.51 -9.12 -18.04
C ILE A 86 10.41 -8.69 -19.01
N MET A 87 10.24 -7.38 -19.16
CA MET A 87 9.43 -6.76 -20.21
C MET A 87 10.36 -6.01 -21.16
N ARG A 88 10.21 -6.23 -22.46
CA ARG A 88 11.04 -5.61 -23.51
C ARG A 88 10.49 -4.22 -23.87
N SER A 89 11.37 -3.37 -24.38
CA SER A 89 11.01 -2.02 -24.85
C SER A 89 9.88 -2.05 -25.90
N GLU A 90 9.87 -3.04 -26.80
CA GLU A 90 8.80 -3.21 -27.78
C GLU A 90 7.44 -3.54 -27.14
N GLU A 91 7.43 -4.31 -26.05
CA GLU A 91 6.19 -4.57 -25.29
C GLU A 91 5.70 -3.30 -24.60
N SER A 92 6.61 -2.48 -24.05
CA SER A 92 6.25 -1.18 -23.48
C SER A 92 5.66 -0.24 -24.54
N LYS A 93 6.26 -0.18 -25.73
CA LYS A 93 5.70 0.61 -26.84
C LYS A 93 4.30 0.17 -27.24
N GLN A 94 4.01 -1.13 -27.22
CA GLN A 94 2.67 -1.66 -27.53
C GLN A 94 1.60 -1.22 -26.51
N SER A 95 1.99 -0.91 -25.27
CA SER A 95 1.09 -0.38 -24.23
C SER A 95 0.90 1.15 -24.27
N SER A 96 1.47 1.82 -25.29
CA SER A 96 1.44 3.28 -25.42
C SER A 96 0.00 3.81 -25.44
N ARG A 97 -0.20 4.88 -24.66
CA ARG A 97 -1.45 5.64 -24.63
C ARG A 97 -1.16 7.11 -24.43
N ILE A 98 -1.61 7.94 -25.38
CA ILE A 98 -1.54 9.39 -25.27
C ILE A 98 -2.77 9.88 -24.52
N MET A 99 -2.56 10.62 -23.44
CA MET A 99 -3.63 11.24 -22.66
C MET A 99 -3.64 12.74 -22.91
N GLU A 100 -4.81 13.25 -23.31
CA GLU A 100 -5.03 14.67 -23.47
C GLU A 100 -5.47 15.32 -22.16
N ARG A 101 -5.05 16.57 -21.95
CA ARG A 101 -5.58 17.44 -20.89
C ARG A 101 -5.87 18.81 -21.48
N ALA A 102 -7.04 19.36 -21.16
CA ALA A 102 -7.53 20.61 -21.74
C ALA A 102 -7.51 20.65 -23.30
N GLY A 103 -7.72 19.49 -23.94
CA GLY A 103 -7.78 19.35 -25.41
C GLY A 103 -6.43 19.24 -26.12
N TYR A 104 -5.33 19.03 -25.38
CA TYR A 104 -3.98 18.85 -25.95
C TYR A 104 -3.33 17.58 -25.41
N SER A 105 -2.58 16.87 -26.25
CA SER A 105 -1.73 15.76 -25.85
C SER A 105 -0.76 16.21 -24.75
N TYR A 106 -0.90 15.62 -23.56
CA TYR A 106 -0.16 16.05 -22.37
C TYR A 106 0.88 15.02 -21.95
N TYR A 107 0.51 13.74 -21.99
CA TYR A 107 1.41 12.63 -21.67
C TYR A 107 1.29 11.50 -22.68
N GLU A 108 2.42 10.85 -22.96
CA GLU A 108 2.42 9.47 -23.46
C GLU A 108 2.81 8.53 -22.32
N TYR A 109 1.90 7.66 -21.89
CA TYR A 109 2.18 6.61 -20.90
C TYR A 109 2.56 5.31 -21.61
N ARG A 110 3.50 4.58 -21.03
CA ARG A 110 3.82 3.18 -21.38
C ARG A 110 4.04 2.38 -20.12
N ASP A 111 3.45 1.20 -20.09
CA ASP A 111 3.67 0.23 -19.02
C ASP A 111 5.12 -0.27 -19.07
N THR A 112 5.68 -0.52 -17.89
CA THR A 112 6.94 -1.25 -17.75
C THR A 112 6.72 -2.52 -16.93
N ALA A 113 7.79 -3.25 -16.59
CA ALA A 113 7.66 -4.58 -15.99
C ALA A 113 6.81 -4.56 -14.71
N MET A 114 5.70 -5.29 -14.74
CA MET A 114 4.78 -5.48 -13.61
C MET A 114 4.55 -6.97 -13.36
N SER A 115 4.23 -7.31 -12.11
CA SER A 115 3.92 -8.67 -11.70
C SER A 115 2.74 -8.68 -10.73
N LYS A 116 1.91 -9.73 -10.82
CA LYS A 116 0.77 -9.94 -9.92
C LYS A 116 1.21 -10.19 -8.46
N ILE A 117 2.47 -10.58 -8.25
CA ILE A 117 3.04 -10.83 -6.92
C ILE A 117 3.80 -9.61 -6.36
N ALA A 118 3.74 -8.45 -7.01
CA ALA A 118 4.43 -7.24 -6.58
C ALA A 118 3.51 -6.00 -6.63
N PRO A 119 3.74 -5.00 -5.75
CA PRO A 119 2.86 -3.83 -5.64
C PRO A 119 3.18 -2.70 -6.64
N PHE A 120 4.11 -2.91 -7.57
CA PHE A 120 4.56 -1.88 -8.51
C PHE A 120 3.51 -1.57 -9.59
N ARG A 121 3.40 -0.29 -9.90
CA ARG A 121 2.73 0.29 -11.08
C ARG A 121 3.69 1.29 -11.73
N PRO A 122 4.78 0.81 -12.34
CA PRO A 122 5.84 1.65 -12.86
C PRO A 122 5.53 2.07 -14.30
N GLU A 123 5.44 3.38 -14.51
CA GLU A 123 5.08 3.98 -15.79
C GLU A 123 6.28 4.72 -16.38
N TRP A 124 6.52 4.50 -17.68
CA TRP A 124 7.30 5.41 -18.50
C TRP A 124 6.36 6.49 -19.01
N ILE A 125 6.66 7.76 -18.74
CA ILE A 125 5.76 8.87 -19.07
C ILE A 125 6.55 9.98 -19.75
N MET A 126 6.20 10.31 -20.99
CA MET A 126 6.83 11.42 -21.72
C MET A 126 5.98 12.68 -21.64
N GLU A 127 6.62 13.80 -21.31
CA GLU A 127 6.01 15.11 -21.11
C GLU A 127 5.77 15.83 -22.46
N LEU A 128 4.59 15.64 -23.06
CA LEU A 128 4.25 16.23 -24.36
C LEU A 128 3.90 17.73 -24.29
N CYS A 129 3.55 18.23 -23.10
CA CYS A 129 3.32 19.65 -22.86
C CYS A 129 4.66 20.39 -22.68
N PHE A 130 4.84 21.48 -23.44
CA PHE A 130 5.99 22.39 -23.29
C PHE A 130 5.56 23.68 -22.60
N VAL A 131 6.34 24.11 -21.61
CA VAL A 131 6.15 25.37 -20.88
C VAL A 131 7.26 26.37 -21.21
N ASP A 132 6.91 27.64 -21.31
CA ASP A 132 7.79 28.76 -21.62
C ASP A 132 8.52 29.35 -20.39
N ASP A 133 8.07 29.00 -19.19
CA ASP A 133 8.66 29.43 -17.93
C ASP A 133 8.59 28.34 -16.84
N ASP A 134 9.27 28.62 -15.74
CA ASP A 134 9.23 27.84 -14.51
C ASP A 134 8.27 28.49 -13.49
N ASP A 135 7.13 29.06 -13.91
CA ASP A 135 6.12 29.57 -12.97
C ASP A 135 5.26 28.38 -12.47
N PRO A 136 5.19 28.11 -11.15
CA PRO A 136 4.30 27.08 -10.61
C PRO A 136 2.79 27.35 -10.89
N LYS A 137 2.44 28.56 -11.31
CA LYS A 137 1.07 28.95 -11.71
C LYS A 137 0.87 29.00 -13.22
N ASN A 138 1.84 28.55 -14.02
CA ASN A 138 1.72 28.50 -15.47
C ASN A 138 0.42 27.76 -15.88
N LYS A 139 -0.40 28.41 -16.71
CA LYS A 139 -1.75 27.94 -17.08
C LYS A 139 -1.73 26.74 -18.04
N LEU A 140 -0.60 26.46 -18.68
CA LEU A 140 -0.42 25.28 -19.51
C LEU A 140 -0.30 24.01 -18.67
N VAL A 141 0.10 24.14 -17.39
CA VAL A 141 0.25 23.00 -16.48
C VAL A 141 -1.13 22.48 -16.04
N GLN A 142 -1.41 21.22 -16.40
CA GLN A 142 -2.66 20.55 -16.08
C GLN A 142 -2.44 19.58 -14.92
N TRP A 143 -2.94 19.93 -13.74
CA TRP A 143 -2.70 19.20 -12.48
C TRP A 143 -3.54 17.92 -12.40
N ASN A 144 -3.00 16.88 -11.76
CA ASN A 144 -3.83 15.76 -11.28
C ASN A 144 -4.44 16.11 -9.90
N ASN A 145 -5.27 15.20 -9.36
CA ASN A 145 -5.87 15.35 -8.03
C ASN A 145 -5.04 14.67 -6.91
N GLY A 146 -3.77 14.37 -7.20
CA GLY A 146 -3.03 13.34 -6.48
C GLY A 146 -3.57 11.94 -6.77
N HIS A 147 -2.90 10.93 -6.24
CA HIS A 147 -3.34 9.54 -6.38
C HIS A 147 -2.88 8.70 -5.18
N PHE A 148 -3.48 7.53 -5.01
CA PHE A 148 -3.31 6.71 -3.81
C PHE A 148 -1.92 6.08 -3.66
N LEU A 149 -1.21 5.87 -4.77
CA LEU A 149 0.07 5.16 -4.73
C LEU A 149 1.19 6.10 -4.31
N HIS A 150 2.17 5.54 -3.60
CA HIS A 150 3.45 6.22 -3.42
C HIS A 150 4.10 6.39 -4.78
N GLN A 151 4.87 7.45 -4.98
CA GLN A 151 5.57 7.67 -6.23
C GLN A 151 7.01 8.09 -6.00
N PHE A 152 7.92 7.22 -6.41
CA PHE A 152 9.30 7.60 -6.72
C PHE A 152 9.37 7.94 -8.21
N THR A 153 10.12 8.99 -8.57
CA THR A 153 10.29 9.38 -9.97
C THR A 153 11.75 9.66 -10.28
N TYR A 154 12.22 9.15 -11.41
CA TYR A 154 13.53 9.48 -11.98
C TYR A 154 13.34 10.31 -13.25
N PHE A 155 14.12 11.39 -13.38
CA PHE A 155 13.99 12.35 -14.47
C PHE A 155 15.05 12.12 -15.56
N ILE A 156 14.63 12.25 -16.82
CA ILE A 156 15.45 12.15 -18.02
C ILE A 156 15.10 13.33 -18.94
N GLY A 157 16.07 14.21 -19.19
CA GLY A 157 15.87 15.44 -19.95
C GLY A 157 15.42 16.61 -19.09
N GLU A 158 14.85 17.62 -19.73
CA GLU A 158 14.55 18.92 -19.15
C GLU A 158 13.08 19.00 -18.69
N VAL A 159 12.83 18.49 -17.48
CA VAL A 159 11.47 18.34 -16.93
C VAL A 159 11.24 19.33 -15.79
N ASN A 160 10.09 19.99 -15.78
CA ASN A 160 9.59 20.68 -14.60
C ASN A 160 8.66 19.77 -13.81
N PHE A 161 8.94 19.60 -12.52
CA PHE A 161 8.08 18.87 -11.58
C PHE A 161 7.27 19.87 -10.75
N TYR A 162 5.96 19.86 -10.95
CA TYR A 162 5.00 20.70 -10.24
C TYR A 162 4.33 19.92 -9.12
N TYR A 163 4.21 20.50 -7.93
CA TYR A 163 3.54 19.87 -6.79
C TYR A 163 2.88 20.92 -5.87
N ILE A 164 1.88 20.48 -5.10
CA ILE A 164 1.27 21.30 -4.04
C ILE A 164 1.99 20.99 -2.73
N ASP A 165 2.52 22.02 -2.05
CA ASP A 165 3.17 21.85 -0.74
C ASP A 165 2.14 21.67 0.39
N SER A 166 2.63 21.46 1.61
CA SER A 166 1.78 21.28 2.80
C SER A 166 0.91 22.48 3.14
N ASP A 167 1.27 23.68 2.67
CA ASP A 167 0.52 24.92 2.89
C ASP A 167 -0.52 25.18 1.78
N GLY A 168 -0.66 24.25 0.83
CA GLY A 168 -1.54 24.39 -0.34
C GLY A 168 -0.96 25.25 -1.46
N GLY A 169 0.31 25.65 -1.36
CA GLY A 169 1.02 26.43 -2.35
C GLY A 169 1.48 25.60 -3.53
N LYS A 170 1.24 26.09 -4.76
CA LYS A 170 1.84 25.51 -5.96
C LYS A 170 3.35 25.78 -5.98
N LYS A 171 4.13 24.73 -6.19
CA LYS A 171 5.59 24.76 -6.34
C LYS A 171 5.99 24.10 -7.65
N VAL A 172 7.18 24.45 -8.10
CA VAL A 172 7.86 23.81 -9.22
C VAL A 172 9.31 23.57 -8.82
N ALA A 173 9.83 22.44 -9.25
CA ALA A 173 11.23 22.10 -9.14
C ALA A 173 11.76 21.76 -10.54
N VAL A 174 12.83 22.44 -10.94
CA VAL A 174 13.43 22.36 -12.28
C VAL A 174 14.38 21.17 -12.29
N MET A 175 13.97 20.07 -12.93
CA MET A 175 14.68 18.80 -12.94
C MET A 175 15.47 18.60 -14.24
N ASN A 176 16.54 17.82 -14.13
CA ASN A 176 17.39 17.38 -15.22
C ASN A 176 17.65 15.87 -15.15
N THR A 177 18.28 15.32 -16.19
CA THR A 177 18.68 13.92 -16.20
C THR A 177 19.51 13.54 -14.98
N GLY A 178 19.07 12.52 -14.25
CA GLY A 178 19.75 12.05 -13.04
C GLY A 178 19.07 12.48 -11.74
N ASP A 179 18.24 13.53 -11.79
CA ASP A 179 17.46 13.94 -10.63
C ASP A 179 16.40 12.90 -10.31
N SER A 180 15.94 12.90 -9.06
CA SER A 180 14.86 12.05 -8.61
C SER A 180 14.05 12.70 -7.50
N MET A 181 12.83 12.22 -7.30
CA MET A 181 11.97 12.65 -6.19
C MET A 181 11.18 11.49 -5.61
N TYR A 182 10.66 11.74 -4.42
CA TYR A 182 9.54 11.00 -3.85
C TYR A 182 8.43 12.00 -3.51
N ILE A 183 7.19 11.62 -3.80
CA ILE A 183 5.99 12.38 -3.42
C ILE A 183 5.02 11.48 -2.66
N THR A 184 4.49 11.98 -1.55
CA THR A 184 3.53 11.24 -0.71
C THR A 184 2.20 11.06 -1.44
N PRO A 185 1.45 9.97 -1.13
CA PRO A 185 0.12 9.75 -1.68
C PRO A 185 -0.79 10.98 -1.54
N PHE A 186 -1.66 11.16 -2.53
CA PHE A 186 -2.66 12.23 -2.65
C PHE A 186 -2.13 13.66 -2.78
N VAL A 187 -0.81 13.89 -2.77
CA VAL A 187 -0.27 15.20 -3.13
C VAL A 187 -0.44 15.42 -4.64
N SER A 188 -1.17 16.46 -5.00
CA SER A 188 -1.40 16.84 -6.40
C SER A 188 -0.11 17.30 -7.06
N HIS A 189 0.13 16.82 -8.28
CA HIS A 189 1.34 17.10 -9.03
C HIS A 189 1.12 17.06 -10.55
N SER A 190 2.10 17.60 -11.28
CA SER A 190 2.19 17.52 -12.74
C SER A 190 3.63 17.61 -13.21
N PHE A 191 3.84 17.38 -14.50
CA PHE A 191 5.13 17.43 -15.19
C PHE A 191 4.96 18.08 -16.55
N ALA A 192 5.94 18.87 -16.98
CA ALA A 192 6.00 19.45 -18.32
C ALA A 192 7.45 19.54 -18.80
N SER A 193 7.64 19.55 -20.12
CA SER A 193 8.93 19.80 -20.76
C SER A 193 9.21 21.30 -20.78
N ARG A 194 10.47 21.70 -20.57
CA ARG A 194 10.85 23.10 -20.77
C ARG A 194 11.00 23.43 -22.25
N ASN A 195 10.52 24.60 -22.66
CA ASN A 195 10.67 25.09 -24.02
C ASN A 195 12.16 25.26 -24.38
N GLY A 196 12.53 24.90 -25.61
CA GLY A 196 13.92 24.88 -26.06
C GLY A 196 14.67 23.56 -25.82
N ALA A 197 14.09 22.61 -25.08
CA ALA A 197 14.63 21.26 -24.98
C ALA A 197 14.67 20.57 -26.35
N LYS A 198 15.73 19.79 -26.64
CA LYS A 198 15.90 19.11 -27.94
C LYS A 198 14.84 18.05 -28.23
N GLN A 199 14.23 17.52 -27.18
CA GLN A 199 13.19 16.50 -27.22
C GLN A 199 12.32 16.65 -25.97
N PRO A 200 11.07 16.11 -25.98
CA PRO A 200 10.26 16.04 -24.77
C PRO A 200 11.03 15.39 -23.61
N GLY A 201 10.84 15.94 -22.43
CA GLY A 201 11.25 15.31 -21.18
C GLY A 201 10.57 13.97 -20.98
N LEU A 202 11.21 13.15 -20.16
CA LEU A 202 10.75 11.82 -19.80
C LEU A 202 10.92 11.61 -18.30
N ILE A 203 9.92 10.99 -17.68
CA ILE A 203 10.03 10.44 -16.34
C ILE A 203 9.83 8.92 -16.31
N LEU A 204 10.51 8.27 -15.37
CA LEU A 204 10.17 6.93 -14.90
C LEU A 204 9.40 7.08 -13.58
N ALA A 205 8.08 7.12 -13.66
CA ALA A 205 7.18 7.23 -12.51
C ALA A 205 6.95 5.84 -11.90
N LEU A 206 7.83 5.45 -10.97
CA LEU A 206 7.81 4.16 -10.31
C LEU A 206 6.84 4.19 -9.13
N THR A 207 5.55 4.13 -9.41
CA THR A 207 4.52 4.13 -8.36
C THR A 207 4.36 2.75 -7.73
N TYR A 208 3.98 2.70 -6.44
CA TYR A 208 3.80 1.44 -5.73
C TYR A 208 2.85 1.53 -4.54
N GLY A 209 2.20 0.42 -4.26
CA GLY A 209 1.46 0.20 -3.01
C GLY A 209 2.39 -0.12 -1.84
N ASN A 210 1.94 0.20 -0.63
CA ASN A 210 2.63 -0.18 0.61
C ASN A 210 1.62 -0.81 1.58
N LYS A 211 1.78 -0.61 2.90
CA LYS A 211 1.00 -1.28 3.96
C LYS A 211 -0.51 -1.03 3.93
N ILE A 212 -0.98 -0.03 3.20
CA ILE A 212 -2.41 0.35 3.15
C ILE A 212 -3.14 -0.32 1.97
N THR A 213 -2.45 -0.84 0.95
CA THR A 213 -3.14 -1.52 -0.17
C THR A 213 -3.63 -2.93 0.20
N GLY A 214 -4.67 -3.41 -0.47
CA GLY A 214 -5.12 -4.80 -0.33
C GLY A 214 -6.02 -5.02 0.89
N ASP A 215 -5.63 -5.93 1.79
CA ASP A 215 -6.45 -6.33 2.94
C ASP A 215 -6.65 -5.19 3.93
N THR A 216 -5.59 -4.45 4.27
CA THR A 216 -5.66 -3.26 5.13
C THR A 216 -6.65 -2.23 4.60
N GLN A 217 -6.67 -1.99 3.28
CA GLN A 217 -7.63 -1.07 2.66
C GLN A 217 -9.07 -1.55 2.85
N GLN A 218 -9.32 -2.84 2.62
CA GLN A 218 -10.66 -3.40 2.75
C GLN A 218 -11.12 -3.36 4.20
N GLU A 219 -10.26 -3.74 5.15
CA GLU A 219 -10.57 -3.65 6.58
C GLU A 219 -10.97 -2.22 6.98
N LEU A 220 -10.12 -1.23 6.68
CA LEU A 220 -10.42 0.18 6.96
C LEU A 220 -11.69 0.67 6.24
N SER A 221 -11.97 0.19 5.03
CA SER A 221 -13.18 0.59 4.29
C SER A 221 -14.49 0.14 4.95
N THR A 222 -14.44 -0.89 5.80
CA THR A 222 -15.62 -1.36 6.54
C THR A 222 -15.91 -0.52 7.78
N LEU A 223 -14.94 0.26 8.27
CA LEU A 223 -15.05 1.06 9.49
C LEU A 223 -15.85 2.37 9.32
N SER A 224 -16.48 2.59 8.17
CA SER A 224 -17.21 3.84 7.87
C SER A 224 -16.34 5.08 8.17
N ASN A 225 -16.83 6.03 8.97
CA ASN A 225 -16.09 7.24 9.32
C ASN A 225 -15.05 7.06 10.45
N LEU A 226 -14.92 5.86 11.04
CA LEU A 226 -13.99 5.61 12.15
C LEU A 226 -12.55 5.35 11.67
N GLY A 227 -12.34 5.08 10.38
CA GLY A 227 -11.00 4.86 9.84
C GLY A 227 -10.04 6.05 10.05
N GLN A 228 -10.58 7.27 10.17
CA GLN A 228 -9.79 8.48 10.43
C GLN A 228 -9.14 8.49 11.82
N GLU A 229 -9.68 7.76 12.79
CA GLU A 229 -9.13 7.70 14.16
C GLU A 229 -7.77 7.00 14.21
N PHE A 230 -7.43 6.24 13.16
CA PHE A 230 -6.11 5.62 12.98
C PHE A 230 -5.08 6.56 12.32
N ALA A 231 -5.50 7.74 11.87
CA ALA A 231 -4.59 8.74 11.29
C ALA A 231 -3.96 9.60 12.40
N LEU A 232 -2.92 9.05 13.05
CA LEU A 232 -2.20 9.70 14.12
C LEU A 232 -1.43 10.95 13.62
N ASP A 233 -1.34 11.99 14.45
CA ASP A 233 -0.64 13.24 14.09
C ASP A 233 0.89 13.05 14.15
N PHE A 234 1.48 12.75 12.99
CA PHE A 234 2.92 12.58 12.81
C PHE A 234 3.59 13.81 12.18
N SER A 235 3.00 15.00 12.31
CA SER A 235 3.56 16.24 11.73
C SER A 235 4.90 16.67 12.35
N THR A 236 5.18 16.27 13.60
CA THR A 236 6.49 16.44 14.25
C THR A 236 6.84 15.23 15.11
N ILE A 237 8.12 15.09 15.48
CA ILE A 237 8.59 13.99 16.37
C ILE A 237 7.89 14.07 17.74
N GLU A 238 7.69 15.27 18.27
CA GLU A 238 7.06 15.52 19.57
C GLU A 238 5.60 15.04 19.55
N LYS A 239 4.85 15.40 18.51
CA LYS A 239 3.45 15.00 18.35
C LYS A 239 3.34 13.49 18.11
N ALA A 240 4.20 12.93 17.27
CA ALA A 240 4.22 11.50 16.99
C ALA A 240 4.53 10.68 18.26
N THR A 241 5.54 11.08 19.03
CA THR A 241 5.88 10.45 20.32
C THR A 241 4.69 10.54 21.28
N SER A 242 4.10 11.72 21.40
CA SER A 242 2.98 11.98 22.29
C SER A 242 1.76 11.11 21.99
N VAL A 243 1.34 11.07 20.72
CA VAL A 243 0.16 10.33 20.29
C VAL A 243 0.38 8.82 20.40
N LEU A 244 1.61 8.32 20.16
CA LEU A 244 1.94 6.90 20.37
C LEU A 244 1.82 6.50 21.85
N ILE A 245 2.37 7.28 22.77
CA ILE A 245 2.24 7.01 24.22
C ILE A 245 0.77 6.96 24.63
N LYS A 246 0.00 7.96 24.21
CA LYS A 246 -1.44 8.03 24.49
C LYS A 246 -2.19 6.82 23.91
N TYR A 247 -1.95 6.50 22.64
CA TYR A 247 -2.56 5.36 21.97
C TYR A 247 -2.29 4.05 22.71
N PHE A 248 -1.03 3.77 23.07
CA PHE A 248 -0.69 2.56 23.80
C PHE A 248 -1.26 2.52 25.22
N ARG A 249 -1.38 3.66 25.92
CA ARG A 249 -2.07 3.71 27.22
C ARG A 249 -3.54 3.36 27.09
N GLU A 250 -4.21 3.92 26.09
CA GLU A 250 -5.64 3.73 25.86
C GLU A 250 -5.97 2.28 25.47
N ILE A 251 -5.21 1.66 24.56
CA ILE A 251 -5.43 0.25 24.20
C ILE A 251 -5.09 -0.70 25.36
N SER A 252 -4.17 -0.32 26.24
CA SER A 252 -3.87 -1.06 27.47
C SER A 252 -4.91 -0.83 28.59
N SER A 253 -5.91 0.03 28.36
CA SER A 253 -6.99 0.35 29.31
C SER A 253 -6.47 0.84 30.68
N LEU A 254 -5.31 1.50 30.70
CA LEU A 254 -4.72 2.03 31.93
C LEU A 254 -5.18 3.47 32.18
N SER A 255 -5.61 3.76 33.41
CA SER A 255 -5.78 5.13 33.86
C SER A 255 -4.44 5.83 34.03
N LEU A 256 -4.44 7.17 34.02
CA LEU A 256 -3.24 7.96 34.29
C LEU A 256 -2.62 7.63 35.67
N ASP A 257 -3.45 7.37 36.68
CA ASP A 257 -2.99 6.98 38.01
C ASP A 257 -2.33 5.60 38.02
N GLU A 258 -2.85 4.65 37.24
CA GLU A 258 -2.31 3.30 37.18
C GLU A 258 -0.98 3.28 36.43
N ILE A 259 -0.87 3.97 35.28
CA ILE A 259 0.40 4.08 34.58
C ILE A 259 1.43 4.83 35.42
N SER A 260 1.03 5.88 36.14
CA SER A 260 1.91 6.63 37.05
C SER A 260 2.56 5.74 38.10
N LYS A 261 1.77 4.88 38.76
CA LYS A 261 2.27 3.91 39.76
C LYS A 261 3.24 2.89 39.16
N ARG A 262 2.97 2.41 37.94
CA ARG A 262 3.82 1.40 37.29
C ARG A 262 5.16 1.94 36.84
N THR A 263 5.21 3.21 36.43
CA THR A 263 6.42 3.83 35.88
C THR A 263 7.22 4.62 36.92
N ASP A 264 6.64 4.89 38.09
CA ASP A 264 7.15 5.88 39.05
C ASP A 264 7.31 7.27 38.41
N ILE A 265 6.37 7.63 37.53
CA ILE A 265 6.33 8.94 36.85
C ILE A 265 5.07 9.67 37.31
N PRO A 266 5.17 10.90 37.84
CA PRO A 266 3.99 11.65 38.29
C PRO A 266 2.93 11.83 37.19
N THR A 267 1.65 11.69 37.55
CA THR A 267 0.52 11.83 36.62
C THR A 267 0.58 13.11 35.77
N ASN A 268 0.96 14.24 36.36
CA ASN A 268 1.10 15.52 35.63
C ASN A 268 2.19 15.46 34.54
N LYS A 269 3.30 14.76 34.79
CA LYS A 269 4.38 14.59 33.82
C LYS A 269 3.94 13.68 32.66
N ILE A 270 3.14 12.65 32.94
CA ILE A 270 2.54 11.80 31.90
C ILE A 270 1.56 12.59 31.03
N ILE A 271 0.74 13.46 31.63
CA ILE A 271 -0.15 14.38 30.88
C ILE A 271 0.66 15.32 29.98
N GLU A 272 1.81 15.81 30.44
CA GLU A 272 2.69 16.63 29.60
C GLU A 272 3.24 15.84 28.41
N PHE A 273 3.61 14.57 28.60
CA PHE A 273 4.02 13.69 27.50
C PHE A 273 2.89 13.44 26.50
N GLU A 274 1.67 13.10 26.97
CA GLU A 274 0.49 12.86 26.12
C GLU A 274 -0.11 14.14 25.47
N SER A 275 0.40 15.32 25.84
CA SER A 275 0.05 16.59 25.18
C SER A 275 1.14 17.11 24.24
N GLY A 276 2.29 16.45 24.18
CA GLY A 276 3.43 16.84 23.34
C GLY A 276 4.16 18.09 23.84
N LYS A 277 3.90 18.52 25.09
CA LYS A 277 4.57 19.68 25.71
C LYS A 277 6.03 19.39 26.04
N THR A 278 6.33 18.15 26.41
CA THR A 278 7.67 17.69 26.76
C THR A 278 7.96 16.34 26.12
N ILE A 279 9.21 16.13 25.70
CA ILE A 279 9.67 14.84 25.18
C ILE A 279 10.13 14.00 26.37
N PRO A 280 9.63 12.76 26.55
CA PRO A 280 10.13 11.90 27.60
C PRO A 280 11.60 11.54 27.36
N SER A 281 12.37 11.39 28.44
CA SER A 281 13.73 10.85 28.32
C SER A 281 13.71 9.40 27.85
N ASN A 282 14.83 8.89 27.34
CA ASN A 282 14.94 7.46 26.98
C ASN A 282 14.61 6.53 28.16
N ILE A 283 14.95 6.93 29.39
CA ILE A 283 14.63 6.17 30.61
C ILE A 283 13.11 6.21 30.86
N ASP A 284 12.49 7.39 30.75
CA ASP A 284 11.03 7.53 30.89
C ASP A 284 10.30 6.69 29.82
N LEU A 285 10.74 6.72 28.55
CA LEU A 285 10.17 5.91 27.47
C LEU A 285 10.31 4.40 27.72
N GLN A 286 11.46 3.95 28.21
CA GLN A 286 11.67 2.54 28.57
C GLN A 286 10.74 2.09 29.70
N ASN A 287 10.57 2.93 30.72
CA ASN A 287 9.66 2.67 31.83
C ASN A 287 8.20 2.63 31.35
N LEU A 288 7.79 3.58 30.50
CA LEU A 288 6.47 3.61 29.88
C LEU A 288 6.21 2.36 29.04
N ALA A 289 7.13 1.99 28.14
CA ALA A 289 6.99 0.79 27.30
C ALA A 289 6.80 -0.47 28.15
N LYS A 290 7.63 -0.64 29.19
CA LYS A 290 7.53 -1.77 30.12
C LYS A 290 6.17 -1.79 30.84
N ALA A 291 5.70 -0.65 31.33
CA ALA A 291 4.43 -0.55 32.05
C ALA A 291 3.20 -0.79 31.14
N LEU A 292 3.33 -0.44 29.86
CA LEU A 292 2.33 -0.63 28.81
C LEU A 292 2.38 -2.04 28.20
N THR A 293 3.32 -2.89 28.61
CA THR A 293 3.56 -4.21 27.99
C THR A 293 3.82 -4.11 26.48
N ALA A 294 4.47 -3.02 26.06
CA ALA A 294 4.88 -2.76 24.69
C ALA A 294 6.42 -2.79 24.58
N ASN A 295 6.94 -2.93 23.36
CA ASN A 295 8.36 -2.74 23.15
C ASN A 295 8.67 -1.24 23.11
N LEU A 296 9.88 -0.83 23.49
CA LEU A 296 10.32 0.55 23.32
C LEU A 296 10.13 1.01 21.87
N ARG A 297 10.43 0.14 20.90
CA ARG A 297 10.26 0.39 19.47
C ARG A 297 8.83 0.80 19.08
N ASP A 298 7.82 0.31 19.79
CA ASP A 298 6.42 0.59 19.49
C ASP A 298 6.02 2.02 19.90
N LEU A 299 6.77 2.63 20.83
CA LEU A 299 6.57 4.02 21.27
C LEU A 299 7.48 5.03 20.55
N LEU A 300 8.41 4.57 19.73
CA LEU A 300 9.34 5.44 19.01
C LEU A 300 8.75 5.82 17.64
N PRO A 301 8.63 7.12 17.32
CA PRO A 301 8.39 7.54 15.95
C PRO A 301 9.67 7.35 15.11
N ASN A 302 9.55 7.53 13.80
CA ASN A 302 10.74 7.57 12.93
C ASN A 302 11.61 8.79 13.28
N ASP A 303 12.93 8.61 13.12
CA ASP A 303 13.87 9.73 13.13
C ASP A 303 13.59 10.67 11.94
N LYS A 304 13.96 11.95 12.08
CA LYS A 304 13.87 12.96 11.02
C LYS A 304 14.89 12.71 9.91
#